data_AF-A0A378JS42-F1
#
_entry.id   AF-A0A378JS42-F1
#
_cell.length_a   1.000
_cell.length_b   1.000
_cell.length_c   1.000
_cell.angle_alpha   90.00
_cell.angle_beta   90.00
_cell.angle_gamma   90.00
#
_symmetry.space_group_name_H-M   'P 1'
#
loop_
_entity.id
_entity.type
_entity.pdbx_description
1 polymer ?
#
loop_
_entity_poly.entity_id
_entity_poly.type
_entity_poly.pdbx_seq_one_letter_code
_entity_poly.pdbx_strand_id
1 'polypeptide(L)'
;MYVLFCMLLFIWGWVFYLLAVKSIDYAAHRLRSLYNPDSLTHDDIIALLTSLYHPEFEGVCYGFSLNWALAVAEGKEDVFYRQLHLLRAHKSDLPDVLEHINQKKDRLIPLSESELQTLSLPQLCEKLCIAQEPLAYKNLYGKLVWQSDVTAILKRIQHRHSGVQQIFYKTHTFGSRQEALEYFTLLAKSGLAENVAVIISTADHAMGFKRAGNLWRFININDLYIQDTNKPYFEFNSHGLVDELYRVSTSGPLIRRLTVNTDFIAVNLSAGIISKLKNRYPVFPVPRKTPYPERLYFFSMAALQGDLPTVKQCLRARWSVFSRQNLSDDSPILKALYFGRRDVVRAMLSGVPHLVTNQRKKDLATLLHIACKYGGSGIVEDLLCIKGIKINPLDIEGKTPLMYACKLTVTTQDRKLFQLLLNRGASLTIKDKNGLTALDHAVKNKHELAIELIHNKMQRNESRKPSAHKKQRVGVQSGLNFFYKTSDDEVSEVYMARKGGSLMCS
;
A
#
# COMPACT_ATOMS: atom_id res chain seq x y z
N MET A 1 -12.99 36.77 15.84
CA MET A 1 -12.56 36.68 14.43
C MET A 1 -11.07 36.96 14.26
N TYR A 2 -10.53 38.08 14.77
CA TYR A 2 -9.11 38.45 14.64
C TYR A 2 -8.12 37.38 15.14
N VAL A 3 -8.36 36.79 16.31
CA VAL A 3 -7.49 35.74 16.88
C VAL A 3 -7.45 34.47 16.00
N LEU A 4 -8.58 34.13 15.37
CA LEU A 4 -8.69 32.97 14.48
C LEU A 4 -7.94 33.21 13.16
N PHE A 5 -7.99 34.44 12.67
CA PHE A 5 -7.24 34.88 11.49
C PHE A 5 -5.73 34.90 11.75
N CYS A 6 -5.28 35.40 12.90
CA CYS A 6 -3.87 35.36 13.30
C CYS A 6 -3.35 33.92 13.49
N MET A 7 -4.16 33.02 14.07
CA MET A 7 -3.81 31.61 14.21
C MET A 7 -3.71 30.91 12.85
N LEU A 8 -4.63 31.22 11.90
CA LEU A 8 -4.55 30.71 10.54
C LEU A 8 -3.28 31.23 9.85
N LEU A 9 -2.98 32.52 9.89
CA LEU A 9 -1.75 33.07 9.31
C LEU A 9 -0.47 32.44 9.89
N PHE A 10 -0.46 32.14 11.20
CA PHE A 10 0.66 31.45 11.82
C PHE A 10 0.78 29.99 11.36
N ILE A 11 -0.33 29.28 11.22
CA ILE A 11 -0.36 27.90 10.69
C ILE A 11 0.08 27.89 9.23
N TRP A 12 -0.41 28.82 8.40
CA TRP A 12 -0.03 28.95 6.99
C TRP A 12 1.43 29.35 6.85
N GLY A 13 1.93 30.28 7.67
CA GLY A 13 3.35 30.65 7.71
C GLY A 13 4.23 29.48 8.16
N TRP A 14 3.78 28.67 9.12
CA TRP A 14 4.50 27.48 9.59
C TRP A 14 4.48 26.35 8.56
N VAL A 15 3.36 26.12 7.87
CA VAL A 15 3.25 25.16 6.77
C VAL A 15 4.11 25.61 5.59
N PHE A 16 4.07 26.90 5.24
CA PHE A 16 4.93 27.47 4.21
C PHE A 16 6.40 27.38 4.59
N TYR A 17 6.76 27.61 5.85
CA TYR A 17 8.12 27.41 6.35
C TYR A 17 8.55 25.94 6.29
N LEU A 18 7.70 24.98 6.69
CA LEU A 18 8.00 23.55 6.57
C LEU A 18 8.12 23.09 5.12
N LEU A 19 7.26 23.60 4.24
CA LEU A 19 7.34 23.36 2.79
C LEU A 19 8.60 24.01 2.22
N ALA A 20 8.92 25.25 2.59
CA ALA A 20 10.13 25.95 2.16
C ALA A 20 11.40 25.25 2.67
N VAL A 21 11.43 24.75 3.91
CA VAL A 21 12.56 23.97 4.45
C VAL A 21 12.69 22.65 3.71
N LYS A 22 11.60 21.92 3.43
CA LYS A 22 11.65 20.73 2.56
C LYS A 22 12.13 21.07 1.15
N SER A 23 11.67 22.18 0.58
CA SER A 23 12.08 22.65 -0.73
C SER A 23 13.53 23.14 -0.76
N ILE A 24 14.04 23.71 0.34
CA ILE A 24 15.42 24.19 0.50
C ILE A 24 16.36 23.03 0.78
N ASP A 25 15.99 22.03 1.59
CA ASP A 25 16.77 20.80 1.74
C ASP A 25 16.78 20.02 0.42
N TYR A 26 15.63 19.91 -0.26
CA TYR A 26 15.54 19.32 -1.60
C TYR A 26 16.38 20.10 -2.62
N ALA A 27 16.32 21.45 -2.60
CA ALA A 27 17.11 22.31 -3.48
C ALA A 27 18.61 22.29 -3.13
N ALA A 28 18.98 22.18 -1.86
CA ALA A 28 20.37 22.07 -1.40
C ALA A 28 20.96 20.68 -1.72
N HIS A 29 20.15 19.62 -1.64
CA HIS A 29 20.50 18.28 -2.13
C HIS A 29 20.67 18.28 -3.65
N ARG A 30 19.75 18.94 -4.39
CA ARG A 30 19.87 19.17 -5.84
C ARG A 30 21.12 19.96 -6.18
N LEU A 31 21.40 21.05 -5.47
CA LEU A 31 22.58 21.89 -5.68
C LEU A 31 23.90 21.14 -5.38
N ARG A 32 23.91 20.20 -4.44
CA ARG A 32 25.07 19.30 -4.22
C ARG A 32 25.19 18.19 -5.27
N SER A 33 24.08 17.72 -5.85
CA SER A 33 24.10 16.76 -6.95
C SER A 33 24.49 17.36 -8.31
N LEU A 34 24.35 18.68 -8.45
CA LEU A 34 24.55 19.42 -9.71
C LEU A 34 26.03 19.57 -10.15
N TYR A 35 27.01 19.01 -9.43
CA TYR A 35 28.44 19.27 -9.71
C TYR A 35 29.31 18.04 -9.96
N ASN A 36 28.76 16.83 -9.98
CA ASN A 36 29.52 15.65 -10.38
C ASN A 36 28.83 14.90 -11.53
N PRO A 37 29.31 15.02 -12.79
CA PRO A 37 28.73 14.30 -13.93
C PRO A 37 28.80 12.78 -13.74
N ASP A 38 29.72 12.27 -12.92
CA ASP A 38 29.89 10.85 -12.61
C ASP A 38 28.97 10.36 -11.48
N SER A 39 28.06 11.19 -10.97
CA SER A 39 27.10 10.76 -9.94
C SER A 39 25.99 9.88 -10.51
N LEU A 40 25.41 9.00 -9.68
CA LEU A 40 24.15 8.32 -9.98
C LEU A 40 23.13 8.73 -8.93
N THR A 41 22.32 9.72 -9.26
CA THR A 41 21.30 10.27 -8.35
C THR A 41 20.02 9.47 -8.40
N HIS A 42 19.12 9.74 -7.45
CA HIS A 42 17.75 9.22 -7.46
C HIS A 42 17.02 9.61 -8.76
N ASP A 43 17.10 10.88 -9.15
CA ASP A 43 16.47 11.41 -10.38
C ASP A 43 17.05 10.73 -11.64
N ASP A 44 18.36 10.46 -11.67
CA ASP A 44 19.00 9.75 -12.80
C ASP A 44 18.45 8.34 -12.97
N ILE A 45 18.26 7.60 -11.87
CA ILE A 45 17.70 6.25 -11.93
C ILE A 45 16.26 6.31 -12.42
N ILE A 46 15.43 7.24 -11.94
CA ILE A 46 14.05 7.39 -12.42
C ILE A 46 14.03 7.71 -13.91
N ALA A 47 14.86 8.65 -14.38
CA ALA A 47 14.95 9.01 -15.79
C ALA A 47 15.36 7.81 -16.66
N LEU A 48 16.30 6.99 -16.19
CA LEU A 48 16.72 5.78 -16.86
C LEU A 48 15.63 4.70 -16.89
N LEU A 49 14.87 4.53 -15.81
CA LEU A 49 13.73 3.60 -15.81
C LEU A 49 12.67 4.04 -16.84
N THR A 50 12.39 5.34 -16.92
CA THR A 50 11.46 5.90 -17.91
C THR A 50 11.97 5.69 -19.34
N SER A 51 13.28 5.87 -19.60
CA SER A 51 13.86 5.63 -20.93
C SER A 51 13.80 4.14 -21.35
N LEU A 52 13.74 3.23 -20.37
CA LEU A 52 13.50 1.80 -20.58
C LEU A 52 12.00 1.42 -20.58
N TYR A 53 11.11 2.38 -20.81
CA TYR A 53 9.65 2.17 -20.92
C TYR A 53 8.96 1.69 -19.63
N HIS A 54 9.57 1.88 -18.47
CA HIS A 54 8.87 1.68 -17.19
C HIS A 54 7.99 2.90 -16.83
N PRO A 55 6.95 2.70 -16.00
CA PRO A 55 6.15 3.81 -15.48
C PRO A 55 6.99 4.83 -14.71
N GLU A 56 6.54 6.08 -14.67
CA GLU A 56 7.13 7.07 -13.77
C GLU A 56 6.80 6.72 -12.30
N PHE A 57 7.82 6.79 -11.44
CA PHE A 57 7.69 6.52 -10.00
C PHE A 57 8.05 7.79 -9.20
N GLU A 58 7.38 7.99 -8.05
CA GLU A 58 7.76 9.05 -7.11
C GLU A 58 9.10 8.77 -6.40
N GLY A 59 9.53 7.51 -6.38
CA GLY A 59 10.87 7.15 -5.93
C GLY A 59 11.23 5.69 -6.18
N VAL A 60 12.50 5.32 -5.96
CA VAL A 60 13.06 3.98 -6.25
C VAL A 60 13.79 3.33 -5.06
N CYS A 61 13.82 3.98 -3.90
CA CYS A 61 14.63 3.58 -2.74
C CYS A 61 14.34 2.16 -2.25
N TYR A 62 13.06 1.77 -2.22
CA TYR A 62 12.65 0.48 -1.70
C TYR A 62 12.97 -0.66 -2.69
N GLY A 63 12.63 -0.47 -3.97
CA GLY A 63 12.96 -1.41 -5.03
C GLY A 63 14.47 -1.65 -5.11
N PHE A 64 15.26 -0.58 -4.98
CA PHE A 64 16.72 -0.64 -4.87
C PHE A 64 17.19 -1.45 -3.65
N SER A 65 16.74 -1.07 -2.45
CA SER A 65 17.18 -1.72 -1.21
C SER A 65 16.81 -3.21 -1.18
N LEU A 66 15.66 -3.58 -1.73
CA LEU A 66 15.23 -4.98 -1.79
C LEU A 66 16.03 -5.80 -2.81
N ASN A 67 16.36 -5.24 -3.98
CA ASN A 67 17.20 -5.93 -4.95
C ASN A 67 18.66 -6.04 -4.49
N TRP A 68 19.18 -5.02 -3.78
CA TRP A 68 20.46 -5.13 -3.10
C TRP A 68 20.44 -6.25 -2.04
N ALA A 69 19.40 -6.29 -1.20
CA ALA A 69 19.25 -7.31 -0.16
C ALA A 69 19.13 -8.73 -0.76
N LEU A 70 18.42 -8.85 -1.89
CA LEU A 70 18.36 -10.09 -2.67
C LEU A 70 19.75 -10.50 -3.16
N ALA A 71 20.53 -9.59 -3.75
CA ALA A 71 21.87 -9.88 -4.25
C ALA A 71 22.81 -10.32 -3.12
N VAL A 72 22.75 -9.68 -1.95
CA VAL A 72 23.49 -10.10 -0.74
C VAL A 72 23.10 -11.50 -0.32
N ALA A 73 21.79 -11.78 -0.21
CA ALA A 73 21.30 -13.09 0.21
C ALA A 73 21.71 -14.21 -0.76
N GLU A 74 21.80 -13.91 -2.06
CA GLU A 74 22.28 -14.84 -3.09
C GLU A 74 23.81 -14.93 -3.19
N GLY A 75 24.57 -14.13 -2.44
CA GLY A 75 26.03 -14.06 -2.55
C GLY A 75 26.53 -13.45 -3.87
N LYS A 76 25.71 -12.58 -4.49
CA LYS A 76 25.96 -11.93 -5.78
C LYS A 76 26.04 -10.41 -5.67
N GLU A 77 26.35 -9.88 -4.49
CA GLU A 77 26.47 -8.45 -4.25
C GLU A 77 27.51 -7.77 -5.16
N ASP A 78 28.62 -8.45 -5.50
CA ASP A 78 29.61 -7.92 -6.45
C ASP A 78 29.04 -7.71 -7.85
N VAL A 79 28.13 -8.59 -8.30
CA VAL A 79 27.42 -8.43 -9.58
C VAL A 79 26.53 -7.20 -9.52
N PHE A 80 25.77 -7.05 -8.43
CA PHE A 80 24.91 -5.89 -8.22
C PHE A 80 25.72 -4.59 -8.21
N TYR A 81 26.88 -4.56 -7.54
CA TYR A 81 27.76 -3.38 -7.52
C TYR A 81 28.33 -3.03 -8.89
N ARG A 82 28.72 -4.03 -9.71
CA ARG A 82 29.12 -3.79 -11.10
C ARG A 82 27.98 -3.25 -11.94
N GLN A 83 26.77 -3.77 -11.77
CA GLN A 83 25.59 -3.23 -12.46
C GLN A 83 25.31 -1.78 -12.09
N LEU A 84 25.49 -1.38 -10.83
CA LEU A 84 25.38 0.03 -10.43
C LEU A 84 26.44 0.92 -11.09
N HIS A 85 27.67 0.42 -11.21
CA HIS A 85 28.73 1.14 -11.91
C HIS A 85 28.39 1.33 -13.40
N LEU A 86 27.84 0.30 -14.06
CA LEU A 86 27.41 0.40 -15.46
C LEU A 86 26.19 1.30 -15.63
N LEU A 87 25.23 1.29 -14.70
CA LEU A 87 24.11 2.24 -14.71
C LEU A 87 24.59 3.68 -14.59
N ARG A 88 25.59 3.93 -13.74
CA ARG A 88 26.23 5.24 -13.62
C ARG A 88 26.94 5.64 -14.92
N ALA A 89 27.69 4.72 -15.52
CA ALA A 89 28.42 4.96 -16.76
C ALA A 89 27.49 5.23 -17.96
N HIS A 90 26.33 4.57 -17.99
CA HIS A 90 25.39 4.64 -19.12
C HIS A 90 24.10 5.41 -18.82
N LYS A 91 24.09 6.24 -17.77
CA LYS A 91 22.84 6.88 -17.30
C LYS A 91 22.13 7.74 -18.36
N SER A 92 22.87 8.26 -19.34
CA SER A 92 22.36 9.13 -20.41
C SER A 92 22.18 8.43 -21.76
N ASP A 93 22.84 7.29 -22.00
CA ASP A 93 22.96 6.65 -23.32
C ASP A 93 22.64 5.14 -23.30
N LEU A 94 22.15 4.60 -22.18
CA LEU A 94 21.89 3.16 -22.04
C LEU A 94 21.06 2.54 -23.19
N PRO A 95 19.97 3.17 -23.69
CA PRO A 95 19.23 2.62 -24.83
C PRO A 95 20.10 2.43 -26.08
N ASP A 96 20.91 3.44 -26.43
CA ASP A 96 21.78 3.42 -27.61
C ASP A 96 22.89 2.38 -27.45
N VAL A 97 23.47 2.29 -26.25
CA VAL A 97 24.49 1.29 -25.91
C VAL A 97 23.93 -0.13 -26.01
N LEU A 98 22.71 -0.35 -25.50
CA LEU A 98 22.05 -1.66 -25.61
C LEU A 98 21.75 -2.02 -27.07
N GLU A 99 21.33 -1.05 -27.89
CA GLU A 99 21.12 -1.26 -29.32
C GLU A 99 22.42 -1.68 -30.00
N HIS A 100 23.52 -0.96 -29.76
CA HIS A 100 24.83 -1.28 -30.32
C HIS A 100 25.31 -2.69 -29.92
N ILE A 101 25.17 -3.07 -28.66
CA ILE A 101 25.54 -4.40 -28.17
C ILE A 101 24.67 -5.49 -28.82
N ASN A 102 23.36 -5.24 -28.99
CA ASN A 102 22.47 -6.18 -29.67
C ASN A 102 22.82 -6.33 -31.16
N GLN A 103 23.14 -5.25 -31.87
CA GLN A 103 23.62 -5.32 -33.26
C GLN A 103 24.91 -6.15 -33.38
N LYS A 104 25.84 -5.98 -32.42
CA LYS A 104 27.07 -6.78 -32.34
C LYS A 104 26.78 -8.26 -32.13
N LYS A 105 25.82 -8.58 -31.24
CA LYS A 105 25.32 -9.94 -30.97
C LYS A 105 24.66 -10.57 -32.20
N ASP A 106 23.82 -9.83 -32.92
CA ASP A 106 23.13 -10.30 -34.14
C ASP A 106 24.12 -10.60 -35.28
N ARG A 107 25.23 -9.86 -35.33
CA ARG A 107 26.36 -10.11 -36.24
C ARG A 107 27.30 -11.22 -35.76
N LEU A 108 26.97 -11.92 -34.67
CA LEU A 108 27.78 -12.98 -34.06
C LEU A 108 29.21 -12.53 -33.67
N ILE A 109 29.39 -11.25 -33.37
CA ILE A 109 30.67 -10.71 -32.91
C ILE A 109 30.79 -10.99 -31.40
N PRO A 110 31.92 -11.52 -30.91
CA PRO A 110 32.13 -11.77 -29.48
C PRO A 110 31.94 -10.52 -28.62
N LEU A 111 31.16 -10.66 -27.55
CA LEU A 111 30.93 -9.61 -26.56
C LEU A 111 31.96 -9.70 -25.44
N SER A 112 32.44 -8.55 -24.99
CA SER A 112 33.25 -8.43 -23.77
C SER A 112 32.41 -8.72 -22.52
N GLU A 113 33.08 -8.99 -21.40
CA GLU A 113 32.40 -9.20 -20.12
C GLU A 113 31.55 -7.97 -19.71
N SER A 114 32.06 -6.76 -19.95
CA SER A 114 31.32 -5.52 -19.69
C SER A 114 30.05 -5.44 -20.52
N GLU A 115 30.11 -5.76 -21.82
CA GLU A 115 28.93 -5.75 -22.70
C GLU A 115 27.88 -6.79 -22.27
N LEU A 116 28.33 -7.99 -21.87
CA LEU A 116 27.44 -9.02 -21.31
C LEU A 116 26.77 -8.57 -20.01
N GLN A 117 27.48 -7.85 -19.15
CA GLN A 117 26.91 -7.27 -17.94
C GLN A 117 25.96 -6.10 -18.26
N THR A 118 26.27 -5.25 -19.23
CA THR A 118 25.37 -4.16 -19.67
C THR A 118 24.03 -4.72 -20.18
N LEU A 119 24.04 -5.85 -20.90
CA LEU A 119 22.81 -6.55 -21.32
C LEU A 119 21.94 -7.04 -20.15
N SER A 120 22.47 -7.12 -18.94
CA SER A 120 21.71 -7.50 -17.74
C SER A 120 20.98 -6.33 -17.06
N LEU A 121 21.31 -5.08 -17.42
CA LEU A 121 20.75 -3.89 -16.78
C LEU A 121 19.23 -3.73 -16.97
N PRO A 122 18.64 -4.02 -18.15
CA PRO A 122 17.18 -3.97 -18.30
C PRO A 122 16.47 -4.91 -17.33
N GLN A 123 17.02 -6.10 -17.09
CA GLN A 123 16.45 -7.05 -16.13
C GLN A 123 16.55 -6.53 -14.69
N LEU A 124 17.66 -5.89 -14.32
CA LEU A 124 17.79 -5.24 -13.01
C LEU A 124 16.73 -4.15 -12.86
N CYS A 125 16.61 -3.27 -13.86
CA CYS A 125 15.65 -2.16 -13.88
C CYS A 125 14.20 -2.66 -13.73
N GLU A 126 13.82 -3.71 -14.46
CA GLU A 126 12.51 -4.33 -14.31
C GLU A 126 12.27 -4.84 -12.87
N LYS A 127 13.26 -5.53 -12.28
CA LYS A 127 13.15 -6.03 -10.90
C LYS A 127 13.06 -4.88 -9.88
N LEU A 128 13.74 -3.77 -10.10
CA LEU A 128 13.62 -2.57 -9.27
C LEU A 128 12.19 -2.04 -9.28
N CYS A 129 11.61 -1.90 -10.48
CA CYS A 129 10.24 -1.41 -10.67
C CYS A 129 9.18 -2.33 -10.05
N ILE A 130 9.30 -3.65 -10.29
CA ILE A 130 8.39 -4.68 -9.76
C ILE A 130 8.36 -4.67 -8.23
N ALA A 131 9.51 -4.40 -7.61
CA ALA A 131 9.65 -4.30 -6.16
C ALA A 131 9.20 -2.96 -5.60
N GLN A 132 9.47 -1.86 -6.32
CA GLN A 132 9.14 -0.51 -5.89
C GLN A 132 7.63 -0.26 -5.87
N GLU A 133 6.91 -0.59 -6.95
CA GLU A 133 5.47 -0.34 -7.07
C GLU A 133 4.70 -1.60 -7.52
N PRO A 134 4.54 -2.61 -6.65
CA PRO A 134 3.96 -3.89 -7.04
C PRO A 134 2.52 -3.79 -7.58
N LEU A 135 1.76 -2.75 -7.18
CA LEU A 135 0.40 -2.52 -7.65
C LEU A 135 0.36 -2.15 -9.14
N ALA A 136 1.36 -1.43 -9.65
CA ALA A 136 1.48 -1.15 -11.09
C ALA A 136 1.74 -2.43 -11.91
N TYR A 137 2.37 -3.43 -11.28
CA TYR A 137 2.72 -4.71 -11.87
C TYR A 137 1.78 -5.86 -11.44
N LYS A 138 0.57 -5.56 -10.97
CA LYS A 138 -0.37 -6.56 -10.40
C LYS A 138 -0.58 -7.82 -11.29
N ASN A 139 -0.55 -7.66 -12.61
CA ASN A 139 -0.73 -8.77 -13.56
C ASN A 139 0.38 -9.82 -13.41
N LEU A 140 1.59 -9.39 -13.05
CA LEU A 140 2.73 -10.27 -12.81
C LEU A 140 2.57 -11.10 -11.52
N TYR A 141 1.75 -10.63 -10.57
CA TYR A 141 1.51 -11.28 -9.29
C TYR A 141 0.23 -12.12 -9.26
N GLY A 142 -0.70 -11.89 -10.19
CA GLY A 142 -2.03 -12.53 -10.20
C GLY A 142 -2.94 -12.12 -9.03
N LYS A 143 -2.51 -11.17 -8.19
CA LYS A 143 -3.24 -10.63 -7.05
C LYS A 143 -2.75 -9.21 -6.74
N LEU A 144 -3.50 -8.49 -5.90
CA LEU A 144 -3.02 -7.22 -5.34
C LEU A 144 -1.86 -7.50 -4.38
N VAL A 145 -0.75 -6.80 -4.59
CA VAL A 145 0.47 -6.85 -3.77
C VAL A 145 0.83 -5.40 -3.45
N TRP A 146 1.09 -5.12 -2.18
CA TRP A 146 1.59 -3.82 -1.72
C TRP A 146 3.09 -3.93 -1.46
N GLN A 147 3.81 -2.79 -1.52
CA GLN A 147 5.26 -2.72 -1.32
C GLN A 147 5.73 -3.45 -0.03
N SER A 148 4.90 -3.40 1.01
CA SER A 148 5.15 -4.03 2.29
C SER A 148 5.05 -5.58 2.28
N ASP A 149 4.50 -6.23 1.24
CA ASP A 149 4.41 -7.69 1.10
C ASP A 149 5.71 -8.25 0.51
N VAL A 150 6.79 -8.13 1.30
CA VAL A 150 8.16 -8.51 0.92
C VAL A 150 8.23 -9.94 0.41
N THR A 151 7.49 -10.86 1.04
CA THR A 151 7.47 -12.27 0.67
C THR A 151 6.91 -12.49 -0.74
N ALA A 152 5.83 -11.82 -1.11
CA ALA A 152 5.28 -11.93 -2.47
C ALA A 152 6.22 -11.31 -3.51
N ILE A 153 6.83 -10.17 -3.18
CA ILE A 153 7.77 -9.46 -4.06
C ILE A 153 9.02 -10.31 -4.32
N LEU A 154 9.68 -10.82 -3.27
CA LEU A 154 10.87 -11.66 -3.39
C LEU A 154 10.63 -12.88 -4.28
N LYS A 155 9.49 -13.57 -4.07
CA LYS A 155 9.09 -14.72 -4.92
C LYS A 155 9.03 -14.37 -6.40
N ARG A 156 8.78 -13.10 -6.75
CA ARG A 156 8.65 -12.64 -8.13
C ARG A 156 9.95 -12.17 -8.77
N ILE A 157 10.84 -11.54 -8.00
CA ILE A 157 12.09 -10.94 -8.51
C ILE A 157 13.30 -11.89 -8.42
N GLN A 158 13.22 -12.92 -7.57
CA GLN A 158 14.30 -13.89 -7.38
C GLN A 158 14.43 -14.90 -8.53
N HIS A 159 15.58 -15.56 -8.63
CA HIS A 159 15.76 -16.68 -9.57
C HIS A 159 14.98 -17.92 -9.11
N ARG A 160 14.57 -18.79 -10.05
CA ARG A 160 13.66 -19.94 -9.82
C ARG A 160 14.07 -20.93 -8.70
N HIS A 161 15.28 -20.86 -8.17
CA HIS A 161 15.78 -21.73 -7.11
C HIS A 161 16.63 -21.02 -6.04
N SER A 162 16.56 -19.69 -5.91
CA SER A 162 17.42 -18.96 -4.96
C SER A 162 17.11 -19.33 -3.50
N GLY A 163 15.84 -19.64 -3.20
CA GLY A 163 15.40 -19.92 -1.83
C GLY A 163 15.38 -18.70 -0.91
N VAL A 164 15.62 -17.49 -1.44
CA VAL A 164 15.66 -16.25 -0.64
C VAL A 164 14.28 -15.91 -0.08
N GLN A 165 14.25 -15.55 1.20
CA GLN A 165 13.02 -15.26 1.94
C GLN A 165 13.22 -14.11 2.92
N GLN A 166 12.10 -13.47 3.28
CA GLN A 166 12.00 -12.61 4.46
C GLN A 166 11.91 -13.53 5.69
N ILE A 167 13.02 -13.66 6.41
CA ILE A 167 13.19 -14.63 7.51
C ILE A 167 12.75 -14.08 8.87
N PHE A 168 12.82 -12.75 9.03
CA PHE A 168 12.41 -12.05 10.23
C PHE A 168 12.10 -10.60 9.85
N TYR A 169 11.14 -9.98 10.55
CA TYR A 169 10.84 -8.57 10.38
C TYR A 169 10.29 -8.01 11.68
N LYS A 170 10.52 -6.71 11.90
CA LYS A 170 10.09 -6.04 13.12
C LYS A 170 10.06 -4.53 12.95
N THR A 171 8.97 -3.92 13.41
CA THR A 171 8.90 -2.47 13.61
C THR A 171 9.50 -2.10 14.98
N HIS A 172 10.38 -1.10 14.97
CA HIS A 172 11.08 -0.57 16.13
C HIS A 172 10.79 0.91 16.31
N THR A 173 10.78 1.38 17.55
CA THR A 173 10.85 2.79 17.89
C THR A 173 11.93 2.98 18.94
N PHE A 174 12.82 3.94 18.72
CA PHE A 174 13.91 4.30 19.62
C PHE A 174 13.63 5.71 20.13
N GLY A 175 13.51 5.84 21.45
CA GLY A 175 13.29 7.11 22.13
C GLY A 175 14.55 7.99 22.19
N SER A 176 15.73 7.40 21.96
CA SER A 176 17.03 8.10 21.97
C SER A 176 18.07 7.39 21.10
N ARG A 177 19.12 8.12 20.70
CA ARG A 177 20.28 7.54 19.99
C ARG A 177 20.96 6.44 20.79
N GLN A 178 21.01 6.59 22.13
CA GLN A 178 21.60 5.60 23.02
C GLN A 178 20.86 4.25 22.95
N GLU A 179 19.52 4.29 22.95
CA GLU A 179 18.69 3.09 22.81
C GLU A 179 18.89 2.41 21.44
N ALA A 180 18.98 3.21 20.37
CA ALA A 180 19.33 2.67 19.05
C ALA A 180 20.73 2.03 19.05
N LEU A 181 21.73 2.69 19.66
CA LEU A 181 23.09 2.18 19.76
C LEU A 181 23.17 0.85 20.52
N GLU A 182 22.45 0.74 21.63
CA GLU A 182 22.33 -0.52 22.38
C GLU A 182 21.75 -1.62 21.51
N TYR A 183 20.69 -1.33 20.74
CA TYR A 183 20.08 -2.27 19.81
C TYR A 183 21.06 -2.74 18.72
N PHE A 184 21.70 -1.82 17.99
CA PHE A 184 22.61 -2.19 16.91
C PHE A 184 23.92 -2.82 17.42
N THR A 185 24.37 -2.46 18.62
CA THR A 185 25.50 -3.14 19.30
C THR A 185 25.14 -4.57 19.68
N LEU A 186 23.95 -4.76 20.23
CA LEU A 186 23.45 -6.11 20.51
C LEU A 186 23.34 -6.89 19.20
N LEU A 187 22.80 -6.29 18.13
CA LEU A 187 22.60 -6.96 16.83
C LEU A 187 23.93 -7.39 16.21
N ALA A 188 24.98 -6.57 16.31
CA ALA A 188 26.33 -6.93 15.89
C ALA A 188 26.85 -8.18 16.63
N LYS A 189 26.50 -8.32 17.91
CA LYS A 189 26.88 -9.45 18.78
C LYS A 189 25.91 -10.65 18.68
N SER A 190 24.96 -10.64 17.74
CA SER A 190 23.97 -11.73 17.57
C SER A 190 24.57 -12.99 16.93
N GLY A 191 25.66 -12.83 16.18
CA GLY A 191 26.14 -13.84 15.24
C GLY A 191 25.43 -13.79 13.88
N LEU A 192 24.92 -12.62 13.49
CA LEU A 192 24.35 -12.40 12.16
C LEU A 192 25.41 -12.66 11.09
N ALA A 193 25.11 -13.55 10.15
CA ALA A 193 26.03 -13.87 9.05
C ALA A 193 26.07 -12.74 8.00
N GLU A 194 27.15 -12.68 7.23
CA GLU A 194 27.33 -11.64 6.21
C GLU A 194 26.37 -11.77 5.03
N ASN A 195 25.87 -12.97 4.73
CA ASN A 195 24.86 -13.19 3.71
C ASN A 195 23.43 -12.87 4.17
N VAL A 196 23.28 -12.20 5.32
CA VAL A 196 21.99 -11.69 5.80
C VAL A 196 21.94 -10.20 5.56
N ALA A 197 21.11 -9.79 4.60
CA ALA A 197 20.81 -8.39 4.40
C ALA A 197 19.69 -7.94 5.33
N VAL A 198 19.77 -6.71 5.80
CA VAL A 198 18.72 -6.04 6.54
C VAL A 198 18.30 -4.81 5.76
N ILE A 199 17.04 -4.74 5.39
CA ILE A 199 16.41 -3.51 4.89
C ILE A 199 15.87 -2.77 6.08
N ILE A 200 16.17 -1.48 6.18
CA ILE A 200 15.62 -0.58 7.18
C ILE A 200 14.81 0.52 6.51
N SER A 201 13.54 0.61 6.84
CA SER A 201 12.59 1.53 6.21
C SER A 201 11.91 2.46 7.21
N THR A 202 11.74 3.70 6.80
CA THR A 202 10.87 4.70 7.42
C THR A 202 9.55 4.77 6.62
N ALA A 203 8.72 5.76 6.90
CA ALA A 203 7.48 5.96 6.13
C ALA A 203 7.73 6.42 4.69
N ASP A 204 8.91 6.97 4.41
CA ASP A 204 9.26 7.69 3.18
C ASP A 204 10.58 7.25 2.55
N HIS A 205 11.39 6.44 3.24
CA HIS A 205 12.70 6.01 2.75
C HIS A 205 13.02 4.56 3.11
N ALA A 206 13.91 3.94 2.34
CA ALA A 206 14.41 2.60 2.60
C ALA A 206 15.91 2.52 2.29
N MET A 207 16.64 1.82 3.15
CA MET A 207 18.09 1.67 3.10
C MET A 207 18.47 0.21 3.40
N GLY A 208 19.69 -0.18 3.06
CA GLY A 208 20.21 -1.53 3.30
C GLY A 208 21.43 -1.53 4.21
N PHE A 209 21.55 -2.53 5.08
CA PHE A 209 22.81 -2.82 5.77
C PHE A 209 23.01 -4.31 6.04
N LYS A 210 24.28 -4.73 6.16
CA LYS A 210 24.70 -6.11 6.48
C LYS A 210 25.96 -6.12 7.34
N ARG A 211 26.30 -7.26 7.91
CA ARG A 211 27.62 -7.47 8.54
C ARG A 211 28.72 -7.56 7.49
N ALA A 212 29.87 -6.98 7.81
CA ALA A 212 31.14 -7.12 7.09
C ALA A 212 32.27 -7.16 8.13
N GLY A 213 32.70 -8.36 8.52
CA GLY A 213 33.58 -8.59 9.66
C GLY A 213 33.05 -7.95 10.94
N ASN A 214 33.79 -6.98 11.48
CA ASN A 214 33.41 -6.23 12.68
C ASN A 214 32.53 -5.00 12.41
N LEU A 215 32.36 -4.62 11.15
CA LEU A 215 31.66 -3.42 10.72
C LEU A 215 30.27 -3.73 10.12
N TRP A 216 29.54 -2.67 9.83
CA TRP A 216 28.29 -2.65 9.10
C TRP A 216 28.54 -2.06 7.72
N ARG A 217 28.30 -2.84 6.68
CA ARG A 217 28.23 -2.33 5.33
C ARG A 217 26.84 -1.73 5.13
N PHE A 218 26.77 -0.46 4.81
CA PHE A 218 25.55 0.33 4.69
C PHE A 218 25.43 0.89 3.26
N ILE A 219 24.22 0.78 2.68
CA ILE A 219 23.92 1.32 1.36
C ILE A 219 22.67 2.19 1.43
N ASN A 220 22.77 3.37 0.81
CA ASN A 220 21.68 4.31 0.65
C ASN A 220 21.69 4.84 -0.78
N ILE A 221 20.57 4.71 -1.47
CA ILE A 221 20.42 5.20 -2.85
C ILE A 221 20.69 6.71 -2.95
N ASN A 222 20.28 7.47 -1.93
CA ASN A 222 20.43 8.93 -1.95
C ASN A 222 21.89 9.36 -1.80
N ASP A 223 22.79 8.52 -1.30
CA ASP A 223 24.19 8.85 -1.11
C ASP A 223 25.10 8.13 -2.13
N LEU A 224 24.54 7.45 -3.16
CA LEU A 224 25.32 6.75 -4.19
C LEU A 224 26.29 7.66 -4.96
N TYR A 225 26.01 8.97 -5.00
CA TYR A 225 26.87 9.98 -5.62
C TYR A 225 28.05 10.40 -4.76
N ILE A 226 27.98 10.18 -3.44
CA ILE A 226 29.06 10.47 -2.48
C ILE A 226 30.01 9.27 -2.35
N GLN A 227 29.56 8.09 -2.78
CA GLN A 227 30.29 6.84 -2.63
C GLN A 227 31.43 6.70 -3.66
N ASP A 228 32.49 6.02 -3.23
CA ASP A 228 33.61 5.63 -4.10
C ASP A 228 33.09 4.88 -5.32
N THR A 229 33.59 5.22 -6.51
CA THR A 229 33.13 4.64 -7.78
C THR A 229 33.29 3.11 -7.83
N ASN A 230 34.19 2.55 -7.03
CA ASN A 230 34.47 1.13 -6.87
C ASN A 230 33.80 0.50 -5.63
N LYS A 231 33.28 1.31 -4.69
CA LYS A 231 32.62 0.84 -3.46
C LYS A 231 31.30 1.61 -3.23
N PRO A 232 30.16 1.12 -3.75
CA PRO A 232 28.86 1.79 -3.63
C PRO A 232 28.23 1.54 -2.25
N TYR A 233 29.01 1.68 -1.17
CA TYR A 233 28.58 1.47 0.20
C TYR A 233 29.52 2.18 1.17
N PHE A 234 29.04 2.38 2.40
CA PHE A 234 29.82 2.85 3.53
C PHE A 234 30.07 1.72 4.51
N GLU A 235 31.14 1.82 5.29
CA GLU A 235 31.40 0.89 6.39
C GLU A 235 31.42 1.66 7.72
N PHE A 236 30.59 1.23 8.65
CA PHE A 236 30.43 1.86 9.95
C PHE A 236 30.60 0.87 11.09
N ASN A 237 31.09 1.32 12.25
CA ASN A 237 30.79 0.62 13.50
C ASN A 237 29.33 0.90 13.91
N SER A 238 28.84 0.28 14.99
CA SER A 238 27.44 0.49 15.41
C SER A 238 27.11 1.93 15.78
N HIS A 239 28.08 2.72 16.23
CA HIS A 239 27.88 4.15 16.52
C HIS A 239 27.69 4.95 15.23
N GLY A 240 28.60 4.78 14.26
CA GLY A 240 28.51 5.44 12.96
C GLY A 240 27.24 5.08 12.20
N LEU A 241 26.81 3.81 12.25
CA LEU A 241 25.55 3.41 11.63
C LEU A 241 24.35 4.13 12.27
N VAL A 242 24.33 4.28 13.60
CA VAL A 242 23.24 4.99 14.28
C VAL A 242 23.25 6.48 13.96
N ASP A 243 24.42 7.12 13.98
CA ASP A 243 24.53 8.54 13.60
C ASP A 243 24.02 8.76 12.18
N GLU A 244 24.39 7.87 11.26
CA GLU A 244 23.96 7.91 9.88
C GLU A 244 22.44 7.71 9.75
N LEU A 245 21.88 6.68 10.39
CA LEU A 245 20.43 6.45 10.36
C LEU A 245 19.64 7.63 10.89
N TYR A 246 20.12 8.30 11.96
CA TYR A 246 19.51 9.53 12.45
C TYR A 246 19.69 10.67 11.44
N ARG A 247 20.85 10.83 10.81
CA ARG A 247 21.08 11.85 9.77
C ARG A 247 20.12 11.70 8.60
N VAL A 248 19.96 10.48 8.07
CA VAL A 248 19.14 10.23 6.87
C VAL A 248 17.64 10.22 7.20
N SER A 249 17.25 9.72 8.37
CA SER A 249 15.82 9.54 8.73
C SER A 249 15.18 10.75 9.39
N THR A 250 15.95 11.81 9.71
CA THR A 250 15.43 12.97 10.43
C THR A 250 15.63 14.27 9.66
N SER A 251 14.54 14.79 9.09
CA SER A 251 14.52 16.14 8.53
C SER A 251 14.39 17.15 9.68
N GLY A 252 15.50 17.52 10.31
CA GLY A 252 15.56 18.65 11.24
C GLY A 252 16.44 18.42 12.48
N PRO A 253 17.02 19.49 13.04
CA PRO A 253 18.11 19.43 14.03
C PRO A 253 17.75 18.90 15.43
N LEU A 254 16.49 18.49 15.69
CA LEU A 254 16.00 18.18 17.05
C LEU A 254 15.23 16.87 17.19
N ILE A 255 15.22 16.00 16.17
CA ILE A 255 14.51 14.73 16.28
C ILE A 255 15.36 13.73 17.08
N ARG A 256 15.00 13.53 18.35
CA ARG A 256 15.63 12.55 19.25
C ARG A 256 15.18 11.10 18.99
N ARG A 257 14.20 10.88 18.10
CA ARG A 257 13.50 9.60 17.95
C ARG A 257 13.67 9.00 16.56
N LEU A 258 13.74 7.68 16.49
CA LEU A 258 13.84 6.94 15.24
C LEU A 258 12.82 5.79 15.27
N THR A 259 11.86 5.79 14.35
CA THR A 259 10.93 4.65 14.19
C THR A 259 11.12 4.07 12.80
N VAL A 260 11.40 2.78 12.75
CA VAL A 260 11.82 2.08 11.54
C VAL A 260 11.19 0.70 11.51
N ASN A 261 11.05 0.15 10.31
CA ASN A 261 10.85 -1.29 10.14
C ASN A 261 12.14 -1.91 9.64
N THR A 262 12.44 -3.11 10.14
CA THR A 262 13.56 -3.90 9.66
C THR A 262 13.07 -5.20 9.05
N ASP A 263 13.58 -5.54 7.87
CA ASP A 263 13.29 -6.78 7.15
C ASP A 263 14.61 -7.52 6.91
N PHE A 264 14.73 -8.72 7.46
CA PHE A 264 15.91 -9.57 7.32
C PHE A 264 15.68 -10.52 6.16
N ILE A 265 16.60 -10.50 5.20
CA ILE A 265 16.53 -11.21 3.93
C ILE A 265 17.71 -12.17 3.83
N ALA A 266 17.44 -13.46 3.62
CA ALA A 266 18.45 -14.52 3.48
C ALA A 266 17.86 -15.77 2.80
N VAL A 267 18.71 -16.67 2.29
CA VAL A 267 18.29 -18.00 1.77
C VAL A 267 17.84 -18.92 2.89
N ASN A 268 18.65 -19.02 3.93
CA ASN A 268 18.35 -19.80 5.12
C ASN A 268 18.98 -19.09 6.32
N LEU A 269 18.29 -19.10 7.44
CA LEU A 269 18.84 -18.65 8.70
C LEU A 269 18.79 -19.82 9.67
N SER A 270 19.90 -20.07 10.37
CA SER A 270 19.88 -21.11 11.39
C SER A 270 18.75 -20.85 12.38
N ALA A 271 18.01 -21.90 12.75
CA ALA A 271 16.93 -21.79 13.74
C ALA A 271 17.41 -21.14 15.04
N GLY A 272 18.71 -21.32 15.37
CA GLY A 272 19.39 -20.65 16.46
C GLY A 272 19.43 -19.12 16.33
N ILE A 273 19.78 -18.57 15.16
CA ILE A 273 19.77 -17.12 14.95
C ILE A 273 18.34 -16.58 14.92
N ILE A 274 17.38 -17.28 14.31
CA ILE A 274 15.97 -16.84 14.33
C ILE A 274 15.43 -16.80 15.76
N SER A 275 15.72 -17.83 16.55
CA SER A 275 15.35 -17.90 17.97
C SER A 275 16.03 -16.80 18.77
N LYS A 276 17.33 -16.54 18.56
CA LYS A 276 18.03 -15.40 19.15
C LYS A 276 17.42 -14.06 18.70
N LEU A 277 17.08 -13.90 17.43
CA LEU A 277 16.42 -12.70 16.93
C LEU A 277 15.09 -12.46 17.65
N LYS A 278 14.25 -13.49 17.77
CA LYS A 278 12.96 -13.43 18.48
C LYS A 278 13.09 -13.23 20.00
N ASN A 279 14.07 -13.88 20.65
CA ASN A 279 14.22 -13.89 22.11
C ASN A 279 15.06 -12.72 22.63
N ARG A 280 16.09 -12.32 21.88
CA ARG A 280 17.08 -11.30 22.27
C ARG A 280 16.71 -9.92 21.73
N TYR A 281 15.92 -9.84 20.66
CA TYR A 281 15.52 -8.58 20.01
C TYR A 281 14.01 -8.53 19.85
N PRO A 282 13.38 -7.49 20.37
CA PRO A 282 12.79 -7.68 21.68
C PRO A 282 11.32 -8.12 21.59
N VAL A 283 10.92 -8.94 22.56
CA VAL A 283 9.57 -8.89 23.14
C VAL A 283 9.53 -7.66 24.07
N PHE A 284 9.78 -6.42 23.60
CA PHE A 284 9.64 -5.13 24.35
C PHE A 284 10.31 -3.88 23.69
N PRO A 285 10.10 -2.63 24.18
CA PRO A 285 8.96 -2.13 24.93
C PRO A 285 8.06 -1.24 24.08
N VAL A 286 6.78 -1.27 24.40
CA VAL A 286 6.05 -0.01 24.58
C VAL A 286 6.50 0.52 25.94
N PRO A 287 7.33 1.58 26.03
CA PRO A 287 7.61 2.19 27.32
C PRO A 287 6.30 2.44 28.09
N ARG A 288 6.25 2.14 29.40
CA ARG A 288 5.05 2.43 30.22
C ARG A 288 4.59 3.88 30.10
N LYS A 289 5.51 4.80 29.76
CA LYS A 289 5.24 6.23 29.50
C LYS A 289 5.61 6.64 28.06
N THR A 290 5.21 5.90 27.04
CA THR A 290 5.34 6.37 25.64
C THR A 290 4.40 7.57 25.40
N PRO A 291 4.92 8.75 24.98
CA PRO A 291 4.09 9.90 24.63
C PRO A 291 3.11 9.60 23.51
N TYR A 292 1.95 10.24 23.52
CA TYR A 292 0.91 10.01 22.52
C TYR A 292 1.40 10.03 21.05
N PRO A 293 2.17 11.03 20.58
CA PRO A 293 2.64 11.07 19.20
C PRO A 293 3.51 9.88 18.82
N GLU A 294 4.36 9.42 19.75
CA GLU A 294 5.24 8.28 19.54
C GLU A 294 4.44 6.98 19.49
N ARG A 295 3.44 6.81 20.37
CA ARG A 295 2.52 5.67 20.31
C ARG A 295 1.80 5.60 18.98
N LEU A 296 1.28 6.73 18.53
CA LEU A 296 0.54 6.82 17.28
C LEU A 296 1.43 6.46 16.10
N TYR A 297 2.62 7.06 16.00
CA TYR A 297 3.54 6.82 14.89
C TYR A 297 4.04 5.38 14.86
N PHE A 298 4.46 4.83 16.00
CA PHE A 298 4.89 3.44 16.11
C PHE A 298 3.77 2.46 15.73
N PHE A 299 2.55 2.69 16.25
CA PHE A 299 1.42 1.82 15.93
C PHE A 299 1.02 1.93 14.46
N SER A 300 1.02 3.13 13.90
CA SER A 300 0.72 3.37 12.48
C SER A 300 1.78 2.75 11.56
N MET A 301 3.06 2.81 11.92
CA MET A 301 4.14 2.16 11.17
C MET A 301 4.00 0.63 11.22
N ALA A 302 3.80 0.05 12.41
CA ALA A 302 3.58 -1.39 12.55
C ALA A 302 2.34 -1.87 11.76
N ALA A 303 1.28 -1.05 11.74
CA ALA A 303 0.06 -1.33 11.01
C ALA A 303 0.26 -1.29 9.49
N LEU A 304 0.99 -0.28 8.99
CA LEU A 304 1.39 -0.15 7.58
C LEU A 304 2.25 -1.35 7.15
N GLN A 305 3.25 -1.68 7.96
CA GLN A 305 4.23 -2.72 7.66
C GLN A 305 3.69 -4.13 7.86
N GLY A 306 2.49 -4.31 8.40
CA GLY A 306 1.94 -5.64 8.60
C GLY A 306 2.59 -6.41 9.76
N ASP A 307 3.25 -5.71 10.69
CA ASP A 307 3.81 -6.28 11.93
C ASP A 307 2.69 -6.63 12.91
N LEU A 308 1.97 -7.71 12.56
CA LEU A 308 0.87 -8.24 13.34
C LEU A 308 1.25 -8.56 14.79
N PRO A 309 2.43 -9.15 15.09
CA PRO A 309 2.89 -9.31 16.46
C PRO A 309 2.94 -7.98 17.24
N THR A 310 3.53 -6.94 16.67
CA THR A 310 3.61 -5.61 17.30
C THR A 310 2.24 -4.96 17.43
N VAL A 311 1.40 -5.02 16.39
CA VAL A 311 0.01 -4.55 16.43
C VAL A 311 -0.75 -5.21 17.59
N LYS A 312 -0.65 -6.53 17.75
CA LYS A 312 -1.29 -7.25 18.85
C LYS A 312 -0.76 -6.81 20.22
N GLN A 313 0.51 -6.45 20.34
CA GLN A 313 1.06 -5.90 21.57
C GLN A 313 0.50 -4.50 21.88
N CYS A 314 0.44 -3.61 20.89
CA CYS A 314 -0.18 -2.29 21.02
C CYS A 314 -1.66 -2.39 21.45
N LEU A 315 -2.42 -3.33 20.86
CA LEU A 315 -3.81 -3.59 21.23
C LEU A 315 -3.94 -4.09 22.68
N ARG A 316 -3.08 -5.03 23.13
CA ARG A 316 -3.05 -5.49 24.53
C ARG A 316 -2.72 -4.35 25.51
N ALA A 317 -1.89 -3.40 25.08
CA ALA A 317 -1.60 -2.17 25.83
C ALA A 317 -2.74 -1.14 25.81
N ARG A 318 -3.91 -1.49 25.24
CA ARG A 318 -5.09 -0.62 25.09
C ARG A 318 -4.83 0.66 24.31
N TRP A 319 -3.89 0.61 23.35
CA TRP A 319 -3.69 1.74 22.45
C TRP A 319 -4.84 1.85 21.45
N SER A 320 -5.32 3.08 21.25
CA SER A 320 -6.39 3.37 20.30
C SER A 320 -5.92 3.11 18.87
N VAL A 321 -6.76 2.41 18.09
CA VAL A 321 -6.57 2.23 16.63
C VAL A 321 -6.95 3.49 15.84
N PHE A 322 -7.46 4.50 16.53
CA PHE A 322 -7.85 5.83 16.02
C PHE A 322 -6.92 6.91 16.58
N SER A 323 -6.63 7.94 15.79
CA SER A 323 -5.89 9.11 16.27
C SER A 323 -6.81 10.03 17.06
N ARG A 324 -6.41 10.40 18.28
CA ARG A 324 -7.17 11.27 19.19
C ARG A 324 -8.62 10.81 19.29
N GLN A 325 -8.82 9.49 19.39
CA GLN A 325 -10.12 8.82 19.46
C GLN A 325 -11.06 9.08 18.25
N ASN A 326 -10.54 9.59 17.13
CA ASN A 326 -11.30 9.90 15.93
C ASN A 326 -10.72 9.20 14.70
N LEU A 327 -11.58 8.86 13.75
CA LEU A 327 -11.12 8.35 12.47
C LEU A 327 -10.46 9.48 11.67
N SER A 328 -9.19 9.30 11.29
CA SER A 328 -8.36 10.27 10.57
C SER A 328 -7.19 9.57 9.86
N ASP A 329 -6.54 10.24 8.91
CA ASP A 329 -5.55 9.61 8.01
C ASP A 329 -4.29 9.07 8.70
N ASP A 330 -3.96 9.59 9.87
CA ASP A 330 -2.88 9.17 10.76
C ASP A 330 -3.28 8.01 11.69
N SER A 331 -4.56 7.59 11.66
CA SER A 331 -5.04 6.45 12.44
C SER A 331 -4.39 5.14 11.98
N PRO A 332 -3.87 4.30 12.90
CA PRO A 332 -3.25 3.02 12.56
C PRO A 332 -4.13 2.13 11.68
N ILE A 333 -5.43 2.10 11.94
CA ILE A 333 -6.37 1.30 11.14
C ILE A 333 -6.49 1.78 9.69
N LEU A 334 -6.41 3.10 9.44
CA LEU A 334 -6.43 3.63 8.08
C LEU A 334 -5.12 3.35 7.35
N LYS A 335 -3.98 3.37 8.04
CA LYS A 335 -2.71 2.91 7.46
C LYS A 335 -2.78 1.45 7.05
N ALA A 336 -3.26 0.56 7.91
CA ALA A 336 -3.46 -0.84 7.54
C ALA A 336 -4.40 -1.01 6.33
N LEU A 337 -5.47 -0.20 6.24
CA LEU A 337 -6.40 -0.21 5.11
C LEU A 337 -5.76 0.25 3.79
N TYR A 338 -5.06 1.39 3.79
CA TYR A 338 -4.42 1.93 2.59
C TYR A 338 -3.39 0.96 1.99
N PHE A 339 -2.74 0.17 2.85
CA PHE A 339 -1.71 -0.80 2.48
C PHE A 339 -2.22 -2.25 2.42
N GLY A 340 -3.53 -2.47 2.36
CA GLY A 340 -4.11 -3.80 2.12
C GLY A 340 -3.81 -4.84 3.20
N ARG A 341 -3.49 -4.41 4.44
CA ARG A 341 -3.10 -5.30 5.55
C ARG A 341 -4.30 -5.96 6.20
N ARG A 342 -4.93 -6.90 5.48
CA ARG A 342 -6.16 -7.58 5.90
C ARG A 342 -6.09 -8.17 7.30
N ASP A 343 -5.03 -8.90 7.63
CA ASP A 343 -4.89 -9.55 8.94
C ASP A 343 -4.71 -8.55 10.09
N VAL A 344 -4.02 -7.44 9.84
CA VAL A 344 -3.88 -6.33 10.79
C VAL A 344 -5.22 -5.63 11.01
N VAL A 345 -5.95 -5.32 9.93
CA VAL A 345 -7.29 -4.72 10.02
C VAL A 345 -8.22 -5.62 10.81
N ARG A 346 -8.23 -6.93 10.52
CA ARG A 346 -9.03 -7.91 11.27
C ARG A 346 -8.69 -7.92 12.76
N ALA A 347 -7.40 -7.94 13.10
CA ALA A 347 -6.96 -7.91 14.49
C ALA A 347 -7.39 -6.61 15.20
N MET A 348 -7.24 -5.46 14.57
CA MET A 348 -7.67 -4.17 15.13
C MET A 348 -9.18 -4.12 15.35
N LEU A 349 -9.97 -4.60 14.39
CA LEU A 349 -11.42 -4.57 14.46
C LEU A 349 -12.02 -5.55 15.47
N SER A 350 -11.35 -6.67 15.72
CA SER A 350 -11.79 -7.64 16.75
C SER A 350 -11.88 -7.01 18.15
N GLY A 351 -11.07 -5.98 18.45
CA GLY A 351 -11.07 -5.29 19.73
C GLY A 351 -12.04 -4.11 19.84
N VAL A 352 -12.54 -3.59 18.71
CA VAL A 352 -13.42 -2.39 18.68
C VAL A 352 -14.54 -2.47 17.62
N PRO A 353 -15.32 -3.56 17.54
CA PRO A 353 -16.32 -3.73 16.48
C PRO A 353 -17.41 -2.65 16.49
N HIS A 354 -17.66 -2.00 17.63
CA HIS A 354 -18.64 -0.92 17.76
C HIS A 354 -18.21 0.39 17.08
N LEU A 355 -16.93 0.57 16.75
CA LEU A 355 -16.40 1.80 16.16
C LEU A 355 -16.29 1.75 14.63
N VAL A 356 -16.76 0.68 13.99
CA VAL A 356 -16.69 0.52 12.52
C VAL A 356 -17.58 1.48 11.75
N THR A 357 -18.61 2.00 12.41
CA THR A 357 -19.52 3.00 11.83
C THR A 357 -19.01 4.43 12.02
N ASN A 358 -17.89 4.63 12.71
CA ASN A 358 -17.33 5.97 12.89
C ASN A 358 -17.04 6.62 11.53
N GLN A 359 -17.33 7.91 11.49
CA GLN A 359 -17.10 8.76 10.34
C GLN A 359 -15.85 9.60 10.57
N ARG A 360 -15.05 9.76 9.52
CA ARG A 360 -13.90 10.65 9.51
C ARG A 360 -14.37 12.09 9.49
N LYS A 361 -13.88 12.94 10.40
CA LYS A 361 -14.41 14.30 10.59
C LYS A 361 -14.38 15.18 9.33
N LYS A 362 -13.34 15.04 8.50
CA LYS A 362 -13.12 15.94 7.35
C LYS A 362 -14.13 15.75 6.22
N ASP A 363 -14.65 14.53 6.05
CA ASP A 363 -15.45 14.15 4.88
C ASP A 363 -16.61 13.21 5.21
N LEU A 364 -16.83 12.90 6.48
CA LEU A 364 -17.81 11.93 6.97
C LEU A 364 -17.67 10.52 6.39
N ALA A 365 -16.53 10.19 5.78
CA ALA A 365 -16.29 8.86 5.22
C ALA A 365 -16.15 7.83 6.34
N THR A 366 -16.82 6.68 6.20
CA THR A 366 -16.69 5.52 7.09
C THR A 366 -15.53 4.61 6.66
N LEU A 367 -15.16 3.62 7.48
CA LEU A 367 -14.18 2.59 7.09
C LEU A 367 -14.57 1.87 5.79
N LEU A 368 -15.86 1.62 5.56
CA LEU A 368 -16.33 0.94 4.36
C LEU A 368 -16.09 1.78 3.09
N HIS A 369 -16.30 3.11 3.14
CA HIS A 369 -15.97 4.00 2.02
C HIS A 369 -14.49 3.89 1.66
N ILE A 370 -13.62 3.99 2.66
CA ILE A 370 -12.18 3.99 2.48
C ILE A 370 -11.70 2.63 1.97
N ALA A 371 -12.22 1.53 2.54
CA ALA A 371 -11.89 0.18 2.11
C ALA A 371 -12.30 -0.10 0.65
N CYS A 372 -13.47 0.39 0.21
CA CYS A 372 -13.92 0.22 -1.18
C CYS A 372 -13.02 0.91 -2.19
N LYS A 373 -12.25 1.92 -1.79
CA LYS A 373 -11.33 2.66 -2.66
C LYS A 373 -9.87 2.18 -2.59
N TYR A 374 -9.46 1.59 -1.45
CA TYR A 374 -8.04 1.32 -1.19
C TYR A 374 -7.74 -0.07 -0.61
N GLY A 375 -8.69 -0.69 0.10
CA GLY A 375 -8.42 -1.88 0.93
C GLY A 375 -8.49 -3.22 0.20
N GLY A 376 -8.95 -3.23 -1.05
CA GLY A 376 -9.22 -4.46 -1.80
C GLY A 376 -10.42 -5.26 -1.29
N SER A 377 -10.88 -6.24 -2.07
CA SER A 377 -12.11 -6.99 -1.77
C SER A 377 -12.05 -7.80 -0.48
N GLY A 378 -10.87 -8.32 -0.11
CA GLY A 378 -10.70 -9.11 1.12
C GLY A 378 -10.98 -8.33 2.40
N ILE A 379 -10.58 -7.05 2.46
CA ILE A 379 -10.89 -6.20 3.62
C ILE A 379 -12.37 -5.78 3.61
N VAL A 380 -12.92 -5.48 2.44
CA VAL A 380 -14.35 -5.16 2.30
C VAL A 380 -15.21 -6.35 2.74
N GLU A 381 -14.86 -7.57 2.35
CA GLU A 381 -15.51 -8.80 2.81
C GLU A 381 -15.51 -8.90 4.34
N ASP A 382 -14.35 -8.72 4.98
CA ASP A 382 -14.24 -8.78 6.45
C ASP A 382 -15.06 -7.69 7.14
N LEU A 383 -15.05 -6.46 6.61
CA LEU A 383 -15.86 -5.35 7.13
C LEU A 383 -17.36 -5.62 7.03
N LEU A 384 -17.81 -6.17 5.90
CA LEU A 384 -19.22 -6.50 5.67
C LEU A 384 -19.72 -7.59 6.62
N CYS A 385 -18.84 -8.43 7.18
CA CYS A 385 -19.21 -9.44 8.18
C CYS A 385 -19.41 -8.86 9.60
N ILE A 386 -19.06 -7.59 9.84
CA ILE A 386 -19.18 -6.98 11.17
C ILE A 386 -20.63 -6.52 11.40
N LYS A 387 -21.23 -6.96 12.52
CA LYS A 387 -22.58 -6.56 12.93
C LYS A 387 -22.67 -5.03 13.02
N GLY A 388 -23.71 -4.46 12.42
CA GLY A 388 -23.96 -3.02 12.44
C GLY A 388 -23.26 -2.21 11.34
N ILE A 389 -22.43 -2.84 10.49
CA ILE A 389 -21.88 -2.18 9.31
C ILE A 389 -23.03 -1.75 8.38
N LYS A 390 -23.09 -0.46 8.06
CA LYS A 390 -24.06 0.07 7.11
C LYS A 390 -23.50 -0.09 5.69
N ILE A 391 -24.32 -0.58 4.76
CA ILE A 391 -23.93 -0.74 3.35
C ILE A 391 -24.02 0.56 2.54
N ASN A 392 -24.98 1.44 2.89
CA ASN A 392 -25.22 2.72 2.23
C ASN A 392 -25.02 3.96 3.14
N PRO A 393 -23.94 4.05 3.96
CA PRO A 393 -23.64 5.29 4.66
C PRO A 393 -23.34 6.39 3.62
N LEU A 394 -23.64 7.63 3.97
CA LEU A 394 -23.34 8.79 3.13
C LEU A 394 -22.15 9.55 3.72
N ASP A 395 -21.22 9.93 2.86
CA ASP A 395 -20.18 10.89 3.20
C ASP A 395 -20.70 12.35 3.09
N ILE A 396 -19.82 13.35 3.28
CA ILE A 396 -20.20 14.77 3.25
C ILE A 396 -20.68 15.23 1.87
N GLU A 397 -20.32 14.52 0.79
CA GLU A 397 -20.77 14.78 -0.58
C GLU A 397 -22.01 13.97 -0.94
N GLY A 398 -22.56 13.19 0.00
CA GLY A 398 -23.69 12.29 -0.26
C GLY A 398 -23.29 11.02 -1.01
N LYS A 399 -22.00 10.71 -1.10
CA LYS A 399 -21.51 9.53 -1.80
C LYS A 399 -21.62 8.28 -0.92
N THR A 400 -21.90 7.14 -1.56
CA THR A 400 -21.97 5.82 -0.94
C THR A 400 -20.66 5.05 -1.11
N PRO A 401 -20.42 3.95 -0.36
CA PRO A 401 -19.24 3.10 -0.59
C PRO A 401 -19.18 2.50 -2.01
N LEU A 402 -20.33 2.21 -2.63
CA LEU A 402 -20.36 1.74 -4.01
C LEU A 402 -19.86 2.81 -4.98
N MET A 403 -20.19 4.09 -4.77
CA MET A 403 -19.65 5.19 -5.56
C MET A 403 -18.13 5.34 -5.38
N TYR A 404 -17.59 5.06 -4.18
CA TYR A 404 -16.14 5.01 -3.95
C TYR A 404 -15.47 3.88 -4.74
N ALA A 405 -16.11 2.70 -4.82
CA ALA A 405 -15.63 1.59 -5.64
C ALA A 405 -15.63 1.91 -7.14
N CYS A 406 -16.53 2.77 -7.62
CA CYS A 406 -16.60 3.18 -9.02
C CYS A 406 -15.43 4.06 -9.49
N LYS A 407 -14.59 4.59 -8.58
CA LYS A 407 -13.37 5.28 -8.99
C LYS A 407 -12.39 4.26 -9.59
N LEU A 408 -11.87 4.52 -10.79
CA LEU A 408 -10.88 3.65 -11.40
C LEU A 408 -9.54 3.75 -10.64
N THR A 409 -9.16 2.66 -9.99
CA THR A 409 -7.88 2.47 -9.29
C THR A 409 -7.42 1.03 -9.49
N VAL A 410 -6.19 0.70 -9.11
CA VAL A 410 -5.70 -0.69 -9.15
C VAL A 410 -6.57 -1.61 -8.28
N THR A 411 -7.01 -1.14 -7.11
CA THR A 411 -7.74 -1.97 -6.13
C THR A 411 -9.21 -2.18 -6.47
N THR A 412 -9.79 -1.29 -7.28
CA THR A 412 -11.21 -1.34 -7.68
C THR A 412 -11.45 -2.17 -8.93
N GLN A 413 -10.40 -2.58 -9.65
CA GLN A 413 -10.51 -3.51 -10.79
C GLN A 413 -10.79 -4.98 -10.37
N ASP A 414 -11.07 -5.23 -9.10
CA ASP A 414 -11.45 -6.54 -8.59
C ASP A 414 -12.97 -6.75 -8.66
N ARG A 415 -13.41 -7.69 -9.51
CA ARG A 415 -14.83 -8.06 -9.67
C ARG A 415 -15.49 -8.46 -8.35
N LYS A 416 -14.74 -9.10 -7.45
CA LYS A 416 -15.24 -9.55 -6.14
C LYS A 416 -15.71 -8.37 -5.28
N LEU A 417 -15.05 -7.22 -5.36
CA LEU A 417 -15.43 -6.00 -4.63
C LEU A 417 -16.88 -5.59 -4.92
N PHE A 418 -17.23 -5.47 -6.20
CA PHE A 418 -18.58 -5.10 -6.61
C PHE A 418 -19.60 -6.17 -6.26
N GLN A 419 -19.27 -7.44 -6.48
CA GLN A 419 -20.16 -8.55 -6.11
C GLN A 419 -20.50 -8.53 -4.61
N LEU A 420 -19.52 -8.30 -3.74
CA LEU A 420 -19.74 -8.18 -2.29
C LEU A 420 -20.72 -7.04 -1.97
N LEU A 421 -20.51 -5.84 -2.52
CA LEU A 421 -21.37 -4.68 -2.26
C LEU A 421 -22.79 -4.89 -2.81
N LEU A 422 -22.92 -5.33 -4.06
CA LEU A 422 -24.20 -5.52 -4.74
C LEU A 422 -25.02 -6.67 -4.12
N ASN A 423 -24.35 -7.71 -3.62
CA ASN A 423 -25.03 -8.81 -2.92
C ASN A 423 -25.47 -8.41 -1.51
N ARG A 424 -24.78 -7.46 -0.87
CA ARG A 424 -25.18 -6.88 0.41
C ARG A 424 -26.17 -5.71 0.30
N GLY A 425 -26.74 -5.48 -0.88
CA GLY A 425 -27.82 -4.49 -1.07
C GLY A 425 -27.31 -3.05 -1.17
N ALA A 426 -26.10 -2.84 -1.70
CA ALA A 426 -25.66 -1.50 -2.06
C ALA A 426 -26.67 -0.86 -3.04
N SER A 427 -27.10 0.36 -2.73
CA SER A 427 -28.12 1.05 -3.52
C SER A 427 -27.55 1.53 -4.84
N LEU A 428 -28.30 1.29 -5.90
CA LEU A 428 -27.99 1.74 -7.26
C LEU A 428 -28.63 3.09 -7.59
N THR A 429 -29.54 3.56 -6.75
CA THR A 429 -30.42 4.72 -7.02
C THR A 429 -30.12 5.94 -6.17
N ILE A 430 -29.31 5.81 -5.11
CA ILE A 430 -28.87 6.96 -4.31
C ILE A 430 -28.08 7.91 -5.22
N LYS A 431 -28.38 9.20 -5.11
CA LYS A 431 -27.67 10.28 -5.80
C LYS A 431 -26.84 11.06 -4.80
N ASP A 432 -25.61 11.39 -5.18
CA ASP A 432 -24.77 12.31 -4.43
C ASP A 432 -25.26 13.76 -4.58
N LYS A 433 -24.56 14.72 -3.96
CA LYS A 433 -24.90 16.16 -4.05
C LYS A 433 -24.83 16.73 -5.47
N ASN A 434 -24.15 16.06 -6.40
CA ASN A 434 -24.11 16.45 -7.82
C ASN A 434 -25.21 15.75 -8.64
N GLY A 435 -26.12 15.00 -7.99
CA GLY A 435 -27.17 14.24 -8.66
C GLY A 435 -26.68 12.94 -9.30
N LEU A 436 -25.43 12.51 -9.04
CA LEU A 436 -24.81 11.34 -9.68
C LEU A 436 -25.07 10.06 -8.89
N THR A 437 -25.48 9.01 -9.58
CA THR A 437 -25.59 7.63 -9.07
C THR A 437 -24.25 6.89 -9.14
N ALA A 438 -24.19 5.67 -8.59
CA ALA A 438 -23.01 4.82 -8.72
C ALA A 438 -22.66 4.50 -10.19
N LEU A 439 -23.67 4.32 -11.05
CA LEU A 439 -23.45 4.09 -12.48
C LEU A 439 -22.85 5.33 -13.14
N ASP A 440 -23.34 6.53 -12.82
CA ASP A 440 -22.81 7.78 -13.37
C ASP A 440 -21.36 8.00 -12.97
N HIS A 441 -20.98 7.65 -11.73
CA HIS A 441 -19.58 7.65 -11.30
C HIS A 441 -18.75 6.63 -12.09
N ALA A 442 -19.26 5.42 -12.34
CA ALA A 442 -18.54 4.42 -13.11
C ALA A 442 -18.30 4.88 -14.56
N VAL A 443 -19.31 5.47 -15.20
CA VAL A 443 -19.22 6.05 -16.56
C VAL A 443 -18.24 7.22 -16.59
N LYS A 444 -18.37 8.17 -15.64
CA LYS A 444 -17.47 9.34 -15.54
C LYS A 444 -16.00 8.93 -15.37
N ASN A 445 -15.72 7.87 -14.62
CA ASN A 445 -14.36 7.35 -14.41
C ASN A 445 -13.92 6.33 -15.46
N LYS A 446 -14.73 6.06 -16.50
CA LYS A 446 -14.47 5.05 -17.53
C LYS A 446 -14.14 3.66 -16.94
N HIS A 447 -14.80 3.30 -15.83
CA HIS A 447 -14.56 2.05 -15.15
C HIS A 447 -15.47 0.95 -15.73
N GLU A 448 -15.04 0.35 -16.84
CA GLU A 448 -15.84 -0.62 -17.62
C GLU A 448 -16.40 -1.79 -16.79
N LEU A 449 -15.55 -2.42 -15.97
CA LEU A 449 -15.98 -3.51 -15.07
C LEU A 449 -17.11 -3.06 -14.11
N ALA A 450 -17.03 -1.84 -13.57
CA ALA A 450 -18.07 -1.31 -12.68
C ALA A 450 -19.37 -1.04 -13.44
N ILE A 451 -19.27 -0.47 -14.65
CA ILE A 451 -20.41 -0.24 -15.55
C ILE A 451 -21.11 -1.58 -15.83
N GLU A 452 -20.35 -2.59 -16.28
CA GLU A 452 -20.85 -3.92 -16.61
C GLU A 452 -21.61 -4.54 -15.43
N LEU A 453 -20.99 -4.58 -14.24
CA LEU A 453 -21.57 -5.24 -13.06
C LEU A 453 -22.79 -4.50 -12.50
N ILE A 454 -22.74 -3.17 -12.46
CA ILE A 454 -23.86 -2.36 -11.97
C ILE A 454 -25.03 -2.45 -12.94
N HIS A 455 -24.79 -2.31 -14.24
CA HIS A 455 -25.83 -2.38 -15.27
C HIS A 455 -26.51 -3.76 -15.26
N ASN A 456 -25.73 -4.85 -15.21
CA ASN A 456 -26.26 -6.21 -15.09
C ASN A 456 -27.12 -6.41 -13.83
N LYS A 457 -26.74 -5.80 -12.70
CA LYS A 457 -27.54 -5.84 -11.47
C LYS A 457 -28.84 -5.04 -11.62
N MET A 458 -28.83 -3.91 -12.31
CA MET A 458 -30.03 -3.11 -12.59
C MET A 458 -31.03 -3.89 -13.44
N GLN A 459 -30.59 -4.45 -14.57
CA GLN A 459 -31.44 -5.26 -15.47
C GLN A 459 -32.08 -6.45 -14.72
N ARG A 460 -31.30 -7.15 -13.89
CA ARG A 460 -31.81 -8.25 -13.06
C ARG A 460 -32.82 -7.80 -12.01
N ASN A 461 -32.72 -6.57 -11.51
CA ASN A 461 -33.70 -6.02 -10.57
C ASN A 461 -35.00 -5.61 -11.30
N GLU A 462 -34.91 -5.18 -12.56
CA GLU A 462 -36.06 -4.83 -13.40
C GLU A 462 -36.86 -6.07 -13.83
N SER A 463 -36.17 -7.14 -14.27
CA SER A 463 -36.83 -8.40 -14.65
C SER A 463 -37.49 -9.14 -13.47
N ARG A 464 -37.13 -8.79 -12.23
CA ARG A 464 -37.74 -9.33 -11.00
C ARG A 464 -38.94 -8.54 -10.49
N LYS A 465 -39.26 -7.38 -11.09
CA LYS A 465 -40.51 -6.67 -10.75
C LYS A 465 -41.68 -7.47 -11.36
N PRO A 466 -42.68 -7.93 -10.58
CA PRO A 466 -43.86 -8.55 -11.17
C PRO A 466 -44.56 -7.53 -12.07
N SER A 467 -44.87 -7.91 -13.31
CA SER A 467 -45.60 -7.09 -14.28
C SER A 467 -46.88 -6.56 -13.61
N ALA A 468 -46.99 -5.24 -13.48
CA ALA A 468 -48.17 -4.59 -12.93
C ALA A 468 -49.37 -4.85 -13.87
N HIS A 469 -50.16 -5.88 -13.58
CA HIS A 469 -51.45 -6.06 -14.25
C HIS A 469 -52.38 -4.93 -13.78
N LYS A 470 -52.71 -4.00 -14.68
CA LYS A 470 -53.70 -2.95 -14.44
C LYS A 470 -55.06 -3.60 -14.20
N LYS A 471 -55.52 -3.68 -12.94
CA LYS A 471 -56.93 -3.91 -12.65
C LYS A 471 -57.69 -2.61 -12.92
N GLN A 472 -58.31 -2.50 -14.09
CA GLN A 472 -59.23 -1.41 -14.40
C GLN A 472 -60.58 -1.71 -13.72
N ARG A 473 -61.03 -0.81 -12.85
CA ARG A 473 -62.30 -0.92 -12.13
C ARG A 473 -63.34 -0.11 -12.89
N VAL A 474 -64.38 -0.76 -13.41
CA VAL A 474 -65.49 -0.08 -14.10
C VAL A 474 -66.74 -0.11 -13.21
N GLY A 475 -67.55 0.95 -13.36
CA GLY A 475 -68.64 1.39 -12.50
C GLY A 475 -69.67 0.36 -12.06
N VAL A 476 -70.31 0.71 -10.94
CA VAL A 476 -71.38 -0.02 -10.24
C VAL A 476 -72.71 0.20 -10.95
N GLN A 477 -73.41 -0.89 -11.30
CA GLN A 477 -74.87 -0.98 -11.22
C GLN A 477 -75.26 -2.38 -10.75
N SER A 478 -76.10 -2.43 -9.70
CA SER A 478 -76.68 -3.62 -9.06
C SER A 478 -75.71 -4.72 -8.58
N GLY A 479 -75.18 -4.57 -7.36
CA GLY A 479 -74.91 -5.69 -6.42
C GLY A 479 -73.87 -6.78 -6.76
N LEU A 480 -73.30 -6.83 -7.97
CA LEU A 480 -72.35 -7.87 -8.41
C LEU A 480 -71.10 -7.21 -9.02
N ASN A 481 -69.92 -7.53 -8.49
CA ASN A 481 -68.64 -7.10 -9.06
C ASN A 481 -68.15 -8.15 -10.05
N PHE A 482 -68.03 -7.79 -11.34
CA PHE A 482 -67.37 -8.62 -12.36
C PHE A 482 -65.93 -8.15 -12.59
N PHE A 483 -65.00 -9.10 -12.70
CA PHE A 483 -63.60 -8.86 -13.08
C PHE A 483 -63.30 -9.62 -14.36
N TYR A 484 -62.67 -8.96 -15.34
CA TYR A 484 -62.10 -9.62 -16.51
C TYR A 484 -60.58 -9.76 -16.36
N LYS A 485 -60.04 -10.87 -16.85
CA LYS A 485 -58.62 -11.11 -17.04
C LYS A 485 -58.37 -11.07 -18.55
N THR A 486 -57.65 -10.07 -19.03
CA THR A 486 -57.23 -10.00 -20.44
C THR A 486 -55.76 -10.43 -20.51
N SER A 487 -55.50 -11.59 -21.11
CA SER A 487 -54.21 -11.93 -21.72
C SER A 487 -54.31 -11.67 -23.23
N ASP A 488 -53.19 -11.32 -23.87
CA ASP A 488 -53.11 -11.01 -25.31
C ASP A 488 -53.34 -12.22 -26.24
N ASP A 489 -53.86 -13.34 -25.73
CA ASP A 489 -54.36 -14.47 -26.52
C ASP A 489 -55.77 -14.84 -26.01
N GLU A 490 -56.72 -14.94 -26.94
CA GLU A 490 -58.17 -15.09 -26.72
C GLU A 490 -58.56 -16.29 -25.84
N VAL A 491 -58.86 -16.08 -24.55
CA VAL A 491 -59.97 -16.72 -23.81
C VAL A 491 -60.37 -15.80 -22.63
N SER A 492 -61.61 -15.32 -22.61
CA SER A 492 -62.18 -14.56 -21.49
C SER A 492 -62.85 -15.49 -20.48
N GLU A 493 -62.24 -15.75 -19.32
CA GLU A 493 -62.93 -16.42 -18.20
C GLU A 493 -63.61 -15.41 -17.25
N VAL A 494 -64.88 -15.65 -16.93
CA VAL A 494 -65.70 -14.83 -16.04
C VAL A 494 -65.72 -15.46 -14.64
N TYR A 495 -65.27 -14.72 -13.62
CA TYR A 495 -65.33 -15.16 -12.22
C TYR A 495 -66.42 -14.42 -11.44
N MET A 496 -67.28 -15.17 -10.75
CA MET A 496 -68.27 -14.68 -9.79
C MET A 496 -67.70 -14.76 -8.36
N ALA A 497 -67.65 -13.63 -7.63
CA ALA A 497 -67.32 -13.63 -6.21
C ALA A 497 -68.56 -13.29 -5.36
N ARG A 498 -69.06 -14.25 -4.57
CA ARG A 498 -70.05 -13.98 -3.51
C ARG A 498 -69.34 -13.47 -2.26
N LYS A 499 -69.89 -12.42 -1.65
CA LYS A 499 -69.42 -11.86 -0.38
C LYS A 499 -69.66 -12.86 0.76
N GLY A 500 -68.56 -13.29 1.40
CA GLY A 500 -68.57 -13.96 2.70
C GLY A 500 -68.42 -15.49 2.62
N GLY A 501 -67.21 -15.98 2.89
CA GLY A 501 -66.94 -17.41 3.04
C GLY A 501 -65.44 -17.71 3.04
N SER A 502 -64.95 -18.23 4.16
CA SER A 502 -63.60 -18.80 4.38
C SER A 502 -63.29 -19.96 3.41
N LEU A 503 -62.02 -20.11 3.00
CA LEU A 503 -61.24 -21.36 2.84
C LEU A 503 -59.91 -21.01 2.11
N MET A 504 -58.76 -21.13 2.77
CA MET A 504 -57.83 -22.29 2.86
C MET A 504 -56.98 -22.56 1.62
N CYS A 505 -55.71 -22.90 1.90
CA CYS A 505 -54.62 -23.17 0.98
C CYS A 505 -54.87 -24.34 0.02
N SER A 506 -54.25 -24.22 -1.15
CA SER A 506 -53.37 -25.25 -1.72
C SER A 506 -52.33 -24.55 -2.59
#